data_AF-A0A938VG15-F1
#
_entry.id   AF-A0A938VG15-F1
#
_cell.length_a   1.000
_cell.length_b   1.000
_cell.length_c   1.000
_cell.angle_alpha   90.00
_cell.angle_beta   90.00
_cell.angle_gamma   90.00
#
_symmetry.space_group_name_H-M   'P 1'
#
loop_
_entity.id
_entity.type
_entity.pdbx_description
1 polymer ?
#
loop_
_entity_poly.entity_id
_entity_poly.type
_entity_poly.pdbx_seq_one_letter_code
_entity_poly.pdbx_strand_id
1 'polypeptide(L)'
;MDGLQRSHALRLVDNRPGPDVVVRDLTDARTLDRHRDLFRGADAVVHLAFQRPEASDAVAGYLAERGNVDMAFVIYQLALEEGVRRVVVASSNHAADFYEGPLRRRTLELVGTDEPRPLADNFYGWSKEAYEHLGFVYATGALGRPLEVVQIRIGAPRDLATTSFVDDRRNDPLTLHRDLGMWISPRDLTQLTLRAIDAPDLRDRWGVPFQVVYGISGNTRSTWSLANARTVLGYVPRDDSEIVYADEIRRWIVEPQRGAMVSAEARGGLGRRV
;
A
#
# COMPACT_ATOMS: atom_id res chain seq x y z
N MET A 1 -1.96 17.67 6.39
CA MET A 1 -1.74 16.93 7.65
C MET A 1 -2.89 17.13 8.65
N ASP A 2 -4.05 17.65 8.20
CA ASP A 2 -5.24 17.88 9.04
C ASP A 2 -5.95 16.57 9.37
N GLY A 3 -5.36 15.79 10.25
CA GLY A 3 -5.80 14.43 10.57
C GLY A 3 -5.19 14.00 11.88
N LEU A 4 -4.05 13.32 11.80
CA LEU A 4 -3.35 12.78 12.97
C LEU A 4 -2.97 13.87 13.99
N GLN A 5 -2.58 15.07 13.55
CA GLN A 5 -2.19 16.18 14.45
C GLN A 5 -3.31 16.62 15.41
N ARG A 6 -4.58 16.28 15.11
CA ARG A 6 -5.72 16.63 15.99
C ARG A 6 -5.82 15.74 17.22
N SER A 7 -5.23 14.55 17.18
CA SER A 7 -5.35 13.53 18.24
C SER A 7 -4.00 13.00 18.73
N HIS A 8 -2.91 13.27 18.00
CA HIS A 8 -1.58 12.73 18.30
C HIS A 8 -0.51 13.82 18.17
N ALA A 9 0.45 13.80 19.09
CA ALA A 9 1.69 14.59 18.96
C ALA A 9 2.59 13.92 17.91
N LEU A 10 3.05 14.69 16.92
CA LEU A 10 3.82 14.16 15.79
C LEU A 10 5.30 14.55 15.87
N ARG A 11 6.15 13.59 15.49
CA ARG A 11 7.56 13.81 15.13
C ARG A 11 7.72 13.37 13.68
N LEU A 12 8.02 14.32 12.79
CA LEU A 12 8.18 14.04 11.37
C LEU A 12 9.64 13.74 11.05
N VAL A 13 9.88 12.73 10.22
CA VAL A 13 11.22 12.30 9.79
C VAL A 13 11.22 12.05 8.30
N ASP A 14 12.19 12.62 7.59
CA ASP A 14 12.41 12.40 6.16
C ASP A 14 13.91 12.57 5.86
N ASN A 15 14.41 12.06 4.74
CA ASN A 15 15.78 12.35 4.31
C ASN A 15 15.90 13.71 3.60
N ARG A 16 14.77 14.37 3.35
CA ARG A 16 14.68 15.72 2.78
C ARG A 16 14.26 16.74 3.86
N PRO A 17 14.77 17.97 3.77
CA PRO A 17 14.35 19.04 4.66
C PRO A 17 12.88 19.43 4.44
N GLY A 18 12.20 19.81 5.53
CA GLY A 18 10.84 20.33 5.51
C GLY A 18 10.47 20.99 6.84
N PRO A 19 9.34 21.72 6.91
CA PRO A 19 8.86 22.31 8.15
C PRO A 19 8.65 21.22 9.22
N ASP A 20 9.25 21.42 10.39
CA ASP A 20 9.17 20.50 11.55
C ASP A 20 9.62 19.06 11.27
N VAL A 21 10.46 18.86 10.26
CA VAL A 21 11.03 17.55 9.89
C VAL A 21 12.42 17.40 10.49
N VAL A 22 12.62 16.30 11.23
CA VAL A 22 13.96 15.82 11.59
C VAL A 22 14.56 15.13 10.37
N VAL A 23 15.60 15.73 9.80
CA VAL A 23 16.26 15.18 8.62
C VAL A 23 17.10 13.96 8.99
N ARG A 24 16.74 12.78 8.50
CA ARG A 24 17.48 11.54 8.74
C ARG A 24 17.38 10.58 7.57
N ASP A 25 18.52 10.00 7.20
CA ASP A 25 18.59 8.87 6.27
C ASP A 25 18.58 7.56 7.05
N LEU A 26 17.60 6.69 6.74
CA LEU A 26 17.38 5.40 7.37
C LEU A 26 17.70 4.22 6.43
N THR A 27 18.27 4.49 5.25
CA THR A 27 18.57 3.47 4.23
C THR A 27 19.72 2.54 4.61
N ASP A 28 20.62 2.95 5.52
CA ASP A 28 21.77 2.15 5.94
C ASP A 28 21.55 1.51 7.32
N ALA A 29 21.18 0.22 7.32
CA ALA A 29 20.97 -0.56 8.53
C ALA A 29 22.21 -0.63 9.44
N ARG A 30 23.43 -0.44 8.92
CA ARG A 30 24.67 -0.41 9.74
C ARG A 30 24.73 0.82 10.64
N THR A 31 23.87 1.81 10.41
CA THR A 31 23.80 3.04 11.18
C THR A 31 22.65 3.07 12.18
N LEU A 32 21.95 1.95 12.41
CA LEU A 32 20.71 1.89 13.20
C LEU A 32 20.82 2.59 14.57
N ASP A 33 21.94 2.40 15.27
CA ASP A 33 22.16 2.97 16.61
C ASP A 33 22.09 4.50 16.64
N ARG A 34 22.38 5.15 15.52
CA ARG A 34 22.34 6.61 15.40
C ARG A 34 20.93 7.17 15.42
N HIS A 35 19.92 6.32 15.22
CA HIS A 35 18.53 6.72 15.01
C HIS A 35 17.61 6.39 16.19
N ARG A 36 18.16 5.84 17.28
CA ARG A 36 17.42 5.50 18.50
C ARG A 36 16.63 6.68 19.08
N ASP A 37 17.18 7.88 18.98
CA ASP A 37 16.54 9.12 19.44
C ASP A 37 15.17 9.34 18.81
N LEU A 38 14.97 8.88 17.57
CA LEU A 38 13.70 9.01 16.84
C LEU A 38 12.56 8.17 17.44
N PHE A 39 12.89 7.08 18.15
CA PHE A 39 11.91 6.11 18.67
C PHE A 39 11.63 6.27 20.16
N ARG A 40 12.58 6.83 20.92
CA ARG A 40 12.44 7.03 22.38
C ARG A 40 11.19 7.83 22.72
N GLY A 41 10.34 7.22 23.56
CA GLY A 41 9.10 7.81 24.05
C GLY A 41 7.97 7.86 23.02
N ALA A 42 8.13 7.25 21.85
CA ALA A 42 7.05 7.14 20.87
C ALA A 42 6.11 5.97 21.19
N ASP A 43 4.81 6.22 21.22
CA ASP A 43 3.81 5.16 21.40
C ASP A 43 3.61 4.33 20.13
N ALA A 44 3.76 4.96 18.96
CA ALA A 44 3.60 4.32 17.66
C ALA A 44 4.52 4.94 16.60
N VAL A 45 4.90 4.14 15.60
CA VAL A 45 5.60 4.59 14.39
C VAL A 45 4.71 4.36 13.18
N VAL A 46 4.61 5.38 12.30
CA VAL A 46 4.02 5.24 10.97
C VAL A 46 5.13 5.32 9.93
N HIS A 47 5.47 4.20 9.30
CA HIS A 47 6.55 4.11 8.32
C HIS A 47 6.01 4.31 6.90
N LEU A 48 6.28 5.48 6.33
CA LEU A 48 5.89 5.88 4.97
C LEU A 48 7.11 6.08 4.03
N ALA A 49 8.32 6.01 4.58
CA ALA A 49 9.54 6.30 3.83
C ALA A 49 9.77 5.25 2.74
N PHE A 50 10.31 5.70 1.60
CA PHE A 50 10.54 4.86 0.44
C PHE A 50 11.68 5.43 -0.41
N GLN A 51 12.64 4.58 -0.75
CA GLN A 51 13.69 4.87 -1.70
C GLN A 51 13.28 4.40 -3.10
N ARG A 52 13.37 5.31 -4.07
CA ARG A 52 13.16 5.00 -5.49
C ARG A 52 14.45 4.47 -6.11
N PRO A 53 14.36 3.59 -7.13
CA PRO A 53 15.53 3.19 -7.90
C PRO A 53 16.12 4.37 -8.68
N GLU A 54 17.45 4.41 -8.77
CA GLU A 54 18.21 5.44 -9.49
C GLU A 54 18.18 5.25 -11.01
N ALA A 55 17.94 4.02 -11.46
CA ALA A 55 17.81 3.64 -12.85
C ALA A 55 16.68 2.61 -13.03
N SER A 56 16.21 2.43 -14.26
CA SER A 56 15.07 1.56 -14.59
C SER A 56 15.46 0.12 -14.94
N ASP A 57 16.73 -0.26 -14.81
CA ASP A 57 17.17 -1.64 -15.06
C ASP A 57 16.86 -2.55 -13.85
N ALA A 58 16.89 -3.87 -14.10
CA ALA A 58 16.53 -4.87 -13.12
C ALA A 58 17.44 -4.86 -11.88
N VAL A 59 18.74 -4.57 -12.04
CA VAL A 59 19.70 -4.57 -10.93
C VAL A 59 19.45 -3.35 -10.04
N ALA A 60 19.32 -2.17 -10.64
CA ALA A 60 18.98 -0.95 -9.91
C ALA A 60 17.64 -1.06 -9.19
N GLY A 61 16.63 -1.64 -9.85
CA GLY A 61 15.33 -1.94 -9.26
C GLY A 61 15.45 -2.85 -8.03
N TYR A 62 16.10 -4.01 -8.17
CA TYR A 62 16.29 -4.93 -7.05
C TYR A 62 17.07 -4.31 -5.88
N LEU A 63 18.16 -3.58 -6.15
CA LEU A 63 19.00 -3.00 -5.09
C LEU A 63 18.27 -1.92 -4.29
N ALA A 64 17.51 -1.05 -4.97
CA ALA A 64 16.70 -0.04 -4.29
C ALA A 64 15.61 -0.68 -3.43
N GLU A 65 14.93 -1.70 -3.97
CA GLU A 65 13.87 -2.40 -3.26
C GLU A 65 14.38 -3.23 -2.08
N ARG A 66 15.58 -3.83 -2.20
CA ARG A 66 16.29 -4.42 -1.06
C ARG A 66 16.60 -3.37 0.01
N GLY A 67 17.03 -2.17 -0.39
CA GLY A 67 17.23 -1.03 0.52
C GLY A 67 15.96 -0.64 1.30
N ASN A 68 14.78 -0.74 0.67
CA ASN A 68 13.51 -0.54 1.37
C ASN A 68 13.22 -1.65 2.41
N VAL A 69 13.62 -2.90 2.13
CA VAL A 69 13.53 -3.99 3.13
C VAL A 69 14.49 -3.73 4.30
N ASP A 70 15.72 -3.31 4.02
CA ASP A 70 16.72 -2.96 5.04
C ASP A 70 16.26 -1.77 5.90
N MET A 71 15.59 -0.79 5.29
CA MET A 71 14.99 0.32 6.01
C MET A 71 13.84 -0.14 6.93
N ALA A 72 12.97 -1.02 6.46
CA ALA A 72 11.90 -1.60 7.28
C ALA A 72 12.48 -2.39 8.48
N PHE A 73 13.58 -3.12 8.28
CA PHE A 73 14.32 -3.75 9.37
C PHE A 73 14.75 -2.75 10.44
N VAL A 74 15.33 -1.61 10.06
CA VAL A 74 15.72 -0.54 11.00
C VAL A 74 14.51 -0.08 11.82
N ILE A 75 13.36 0.13 11.17
CA ILE A 75 12.12 0.55 11.85
C ILE A 75 11.70 -0.47 12.90
N TYR A 76 11.58 -1.75 12.53
CA TYR A 76 11.11 -2.77 13.48
C TYR A 76 12.10 -3.00 14.62
N GLN A 77 13.40 -3.05 14.31
CA GLN A 77 14.44 -3.28 15.30
C GLN A 77 14.46 -2.16 16.35
N LEU A 78 14.46 -0.91 15.92
CA LEU A 78 14.46 0.24 16.84
C LEU A 78 13.14 0.37 17.59
N ALA A 79 12.00 0.07 16.95
CA ALA A 79 10.70 0.04 17.63
C ALA A 79 10.68 -1.02 18.74
N LEU A 80 11.22 -2.21 18.49
CA LEU A 80 11.34 -3.27 19.49
C LEU A 80 12.21 -2.80 20.67
N GLU A 81 13.43 -2.36 20.38
CA GLU A 81 14.46 -1.99 21.37
C GLU A 81 14.09 -0.78 22.23
N GLU A 82 13.49 0.26 21.64
CA GLU A 82 13.13 1.49 22.35
C GLU A 82 11.70 1.44 22.93
N GLY A 83 11.06 0.27 22.93
CA GLY A 83 9.79 0.07 23.64
C GLY A 83 8.54 0.60 22.93
N VAL A 84 8.61 0.92 21.63
CA VAL A 84 7.44 1.37 20.86
C VAL A 84 6.38 0.27 20.83
N ARG A 85 5.13 0.60 21.15
CA ARG A 85 4.04 -0.38 21.22
C ARG A 85 3.69 -0.90 19.84
N ARG A 86 3.55 0.00 18.86
CA ARG A 86 2.98 -0.30 17.54
C ARG A 86 3.73 0.29 16.37
N VAL A 87 3.81 -0.47 15.27
CA VAL A 87 4.32 0.00 13.98
C VAL A 87 3.25 -0.19 12.91
N VAL A 88 2.88 0.90 12.23
CA VAL A 88 2.00 0.90 11.06
C VAL A 88 2.86 1.18 9.83
N VAL A 89 2.88 0.27 8.87
CA VAL A 89 3.76 0.33 7.72
C VAL A 89 2.96 0.48 6.44
N ALA A 90 3.37 1.41 5.59
CA ALA A 90 2.85 1.52 4.24
C ALA A 90 3.39 0.38 3.37
N SER A 91 2.60 -0.68 3.24
CA SER A 91 2.75 -1.68 2.19
C SER A 91 2.08 -1.17 0.89
N SER A 92 1.85 -2.06 -0.08
CA SER A 92 1.16 -1.74 -1.32
C SER A 92 0.26 -2.87 -1.78
N ASN A 93 -0.80 -2.55 -2.53
CA ASN A 93 -1.54 -3.54 -3.29
C ASN A 93 -0.64 -4.33 -4.26
N HIS A 94 0.50 -3.77 -4.66
CA HIS A 94 1.53 -4.44 -5.45
C HIS A 94 2.11 -5.70 -4.80
N ALA A 95 1.98 -5.90 -3.48
CA ALA A 95 2.34 -7.16 -2.84
C ALA A 95 1.53 -8.37 -3.37
N ALA A 96 0.40 -8.12 -4.04
CA ALA A 96 -0.51 -9.14 -4.56
C ALA A 96 -0.98 -8.84 -5.99
N ASP A 97 -0.28 -7.99 -6.73
CA ASP A 97 -0.70 -7.51 -8.06
C ASP A 97 -0.66 -8.56 -9.16
N PHE A 98 0.03 -9.69 -8.98
CA PHE A 98 -0.04 -10.83 -9.88
C PHE A 98 -1.50 -11.26 -10.15
N TYR A 99 -2.37 -11.09 -9.16
CA TYR A 99 -3.78 -11.44 -9.25
C TYR A 99 -4.63 -10.46 -10.07
N GLU A 100 -4.11 -9.31 -10.48
CA GLU A 100 -4.84 -8.39 -11.36
C GLU A 100 -5.23 -9.05 -12.69
N GLY A 101 -4.36 -9.88 -13.26
CA GLY A 101 -4.65 -10.63 -14.49
C GLY A 101 -5.81 -11.62 -14.32
N PRO A 102 -5.74 -12.55 -13.35
CA PRO A 102 -6.85 -13.43 -12.97
C PRO A 102 -8.16 -12.71 -12.67
N LEU A 103 -8.12 -11.59 -11.92
CA LEU A 103 -9.29 -10.75 -11.62
C LEU A 103 -9.92 -10.19 -12.89
N ARG A 104 -9.11 -9.65 -13.81
CA ARG A 104 -9.59 -9.13 -15.12
C ARG A 104 -10.22 -10.22 -15.98
N ARG A 105 -9.64 -11.43 -15.98
CA ARG A 105 -10.18 -12.59 -16.69
C ARG A 105 -11.36 -13.26 -15.98
N ARG A 106 -11.73 -12.78 -14.79
CA ARG A 106 -12.79 -13.34 -13.93
C ARG A 106 -12.58 -14.82 -13.58
N THR A 107 -11.31 -15.24 -13.52
CA THR A 107 -10.94 -16.56 -12.98
C THR A 107 -10.66 -16.51 -11.48
N LEU A 108 -10.68 -15.31 -10.90
CA LEU A 108 -10.65 -15.02 -9.48
C LEU A 108 -11.62 -13.84 -9.24
N GLU A 109 -12.37 -13.87 -8.15
CA GLU A 109 -13.37 -12.83 -7.85
C GLU A 109 -12.87 -11.80 -6.82
N LEU A 110 -12.12 -12.26 -5.83
CA LEU A 110 -11.70 -11.47 -4.69
C LEU A 110 -10.28 -11.87 -4.27
N VAL A 111 -9.47 -10.89 -3.90
CA VAL A 111 -8.20 -11.12 -3.22
C VAL A 111 -8.31 -10.65 -1.78
N GLY A 112 -8.14 -11.60 -0.86
CA GLY A 112 -8.01 -11.34 0.57
C GLY A 112 -6.58 -10.97 0.95
N THR A 113 -6.34 -10.83 2.25
CA THR A 113 -5.01 -10.51 2.78
C THR A 113 -4.16 -11.76 2.98
N ASP A 114 -4.83 -12.87 3.34
CA ASP A 114 -4.19 -14.17 3.62
C ASP A 114 -4.35 -15.16 2.45
N GLU A 115 -5.50 -15.10 1.76
CA GLU A 115 -5.86 -16.01 0.67
C GLU A 115 -6.40 -15.24 -0.55
N PRO A 116 -5.95 -15.56 -1.78
CA PRO A 116 -4.79 -16.43 -2.04
C PRO A 116 -3.51 -15.83 -1.46
N ARG A 117 -2.49 -16.67 -1.20
CA ARG A 117 -1.16 -16.20 -0.78
C ARG A 117 -0.72 -15.03 -1.68
N PRO A 118 -0.29 -13.88 -1.15
CA PRO A 118 0.15 -12.75 -1.97
C PRO A 118 1.28 -13.16 -2.92
N LEU A 119 1.21 -12.69 -4.16
CA LEU A 119 2.22 -12.88 -5.18
C LEU A 119 2.40 -11.58 -5.96
N ALA A 120 3.65 -11.24 -6.25
CA ALA A 120 4.03 -10.11 -7.09
C ALA A 120 4.96 -10.57 -8.21
N ASP A 121 4.88 -9.91 -9.37
CA ASP A 121 5.72 -10.16 -10.54
C ASP A 121 6.79 -9.08 -10.77
N ASN A 122 7.02 -8.23 -9.77
CA ASN A 122 7.96 -7.11 -9.82
C ASN A 122 8.68 -6.90 -8.47
N PHE A 123 9.86 -6.27 -8.50
CA PHE A 123 10.68 -6.06 -7.29
C PHE A 123 10.03 -5.16 -6.25
N TYR A 124 9.19 -4.21 -6.67
CA TYR A 124 8.47 -3.35 -5.74
C TYR A 124 7.46 -4.17 -4.93
N GLY A 125 6.56 -4.90 -5.59
CA GLY A 125 5.61 -5.79 -4.91
C GLY A 125 6.31 -6.85 -4.06
N TRP A 126 7.40 -7.43 -4.57
CA TRP A 126 8.23 -8.37 -3.80
C TRP A 126 8.79 -7.75 -2.51
N SER A 127 9.31 -6.52 -2.54
CA SER A 127 9.87 -5.90 -1.33
C SER A 127 8.79 -5.63 -0.28
N LYS A 128 7.58 -5.23 -0.73
CA LYS A 128 6.42 -5.10 0.13
C LYS A 128 6.07 -6.42 0.82
N GLU A 129 5.94 -7.52 0.08
CA GLU A 129 5.71 -8.85 0.66
C GLU A 129 6.86 -9.27 1.60
N ALA A 130 8.10 -8.97 1.24
CA ALA A 130 9.27 -9.33 2.05
C ALA A 130 9.25 -8.65 3.43
N TYR A 131 9.00 -7.34 3.49
CA TYR A 131 8.97 -6.65 4.77
C TYR A 131 7.63 -6.79 5.53
N GLU A 132 6.54 -7.19 4.86
CA GLU A 132 5.31 -7.64 5.53
C GLU A 132 5.65 -8.87 6.40
N HIS A 133 6.30 -9.87 5.81
CA HIS A 133 6.75 -11.07 6.52
C HIS A 133 7.85 -10.77 7.55
N LEU A 134 8.75 -9.83 7.27
CA LEU A 134 9.71 -9.37 8.28
C LEU A 134 8.99 -8.84 9.52
N GLY A 135 7.96 -8.00 9.34
CA GLY A 135 7.15 -7.49 10.44
C GLY A 135 6.48 -8.60 11.25
N PHE A 136 6.06 -9.70 10.61
CA PHE A 136 5.52 -10.87 11.29
C PHE A 136 6.53 -11.50 12.26
N VAL A 137 7.81 -11.60 11.89
CA VAL A 137 8.88 -12.10 12.79
C VAL A 137 8.91 -11.31 14.10
N TYR A 138 8.88 -9.98 14.03
CA TYR A 138 8.84 -9.11 15.20
C TYR A 138 7.53 -9.24 15.99
N ALA A 139 6.41 -9.43 15.31
CA ALA A 139 5.12 -9.60 15.95
C ALA A 139 5.00 -10.90 16.75
N THR A 140 5.70 -11.97 16.33
CA THR A 140 5.65 -13.25 17.05
C THR A 140 6.19 -13.21 18.49
N GLY A 141 7.04 -12.22 18.81
CA GLY A 141 7.78 -12.19 20.07
C GLY A 141 9.01 -13.12 20.10
N ALA A 142 9.34 -13.81 19.01
CA ALA A 142 10.55 -14.66 18.97
C ALA A 142 11.86 -13.89 19.21
N LEU A 143 11.86 -12.57 18.97
CA LEU A 143 13.00 -11.68 19.17
C LEU A 143 12.95 -10.91 20.50
N GLY A 144 11.98 -11.19 21.39
CA GLY A 144 11.80 -10.50 22.67
C GLY A 144 10.34 -10.37 23.06
N ARG A 145 9.86 -9.14 23.25
CA ARG A 145 8.41 -8.89 23.39
C ARG A 145 7.75 -8.92 22.00
N PRO A 146 6.47 -9.32 21.89
CA PRO A 146 5.68 -9.09 20.68
C PRO A 146 5.64 -7.59 20.34
N LEU A 147 5.86 -7.27 19.06
CA LEU A 147 5.65 -5.94 18.51
C LEU A 147 4.30 -5.89 17.78
N GLU A 148 3.44 -4.92 18.07
CA GLU A 148 2.19 -4.81 17.32
C GLU A 148 2.48 -4.23 15.93
N VAL A 149 2.09 -4.94 14.86
CA VAL A 149 2.41 -4.55 13.49
C VAL A 149 1.17 -4.53 12.61
N VAL A 150 0.96 -3.43 11.89
CA VAL A 150 -0.08 -3.30 10.86
C VAL A 150 0.55 -2.95 9.53
N GLN A 151 0.30 -3.75 8.50
CA GLN A 151 0.71 -3.51 7.12
C GLN A 151 -0.49 -3.01 6.33
N ILE A 152 -0.39 -1.81 5.75
CA ILE A 152 -1.46 -1.28 4.91
C ILE A 152 -1.05 -1.44 3.45
N ARG A 153 -1.66 -2.38 2.72
CA ARG A 153 -1.54 -2.52 1.27
C ARG A 153 -2.29 -1.38 0.59
N ILE A 154 -1.66 -0.22 0.51
CA ILE A 154 -2.24 0.99 -0.08
C ILE A 154 -2.51 0.75 -1.58
N GLY A 155 -3.72 1.08 -2.04
CA GLY A 155 -4.10 1.03 -3.44
C GLY A 155 -3.60 2.25 -4.24
N ALA A 156 -4.52 3.09 -4.72
CA ALA A 156 -4.23 4.25 -5.56
C ALA A 156 -4.58 5.58 -4.82
N PRO A 157 -3.67 6.13 -4.01
CA PRO A 157 -3.87 7.37 -3.25
C PRO A 157 -3.59 8.61 -4.12
N ARG A 158 -4.30 8.74 -5.24
CA ARG A 158 -4.11 9.82 -6.21
C ARG A 158 -5.43 10.29 -6.76
N ASP A 159 -5.46 11.54 -7.19
CA ASP A 159 -6.59 12.12 -7.90
C ASP A 159 -6.64 11.56 -9.32
N LEU A 160 -7.74 10.86 -9.64
CA LEU A 160 -7.91 10.26 -10.96
C LEU A 160 -8.20 11.30 -12.05
N ALA A 161 -8.74 12.47 -11.69
CA ALA A 161 -9.05 13.56 -12.61
C ALA A 161 -7.77 14.30 -13.08
N THR A 162 -6.75 14.41 -12.24
CA THR A 162 -5.44 14.97 -12.65
C THR A 162 -4.55 13.95 -13.36
N THR A 163 -4.78 12.66 -13.10
CA THR A 163 -4.22 11.57 -13.92
C THR A 163 -5.12 11.17 -15.08
N SER A 164 -6.14 11.98 -15.37
CA SER A 164 -7.01 11.80 -16.54
C SER A 164 -6.14 11.55 -17.74
N PHE A 165 -6.58 10.61 -18.56
CA PHE A 165 -5.92 10.01 -19.72
C PHE A 165 -5.72 10.99 -20.89
N VAL A 166 -5.16 12.16 -20.61
CA VAL A 166 -4.93 13.29 -21.53
C VAL A 166 -3.58 13.15 -22.24
N ASP A 167 -2.73 12.21 -21.82
CA ASP A 167 -1.50 11.88 -22.50
C ASP A 167 -1.56 10.41 -22.97
N ASP A 168 -1.17 10.15 -24.21
CA ASP A 168 -1.39 8.95 -25.05
C ASP A 168 -1.01 7.59 -24.42
N ARG A 169 -0.45 7.58 -23.21
CA ARG A 169 0.11 6.40 -22.53
C ARG A 169 -0.83 5.69 -21.57
N ARG A 170 -2.00 6.25 -21.25
CA ARG A 170 -2.95 5.63 -20.30
C ARG A 170 -4.40 5.60 -20.74
N ASN A 171 -4.74 5.92 -21.99
CA ASN A 171 -6.12 5.83 -22.51
C ASN A 171 -6.60 4.37 -22.71
N ASP A 172 -6.48 3.57 -21.64
CA ASP A 172 -6.80 2.16 -21.57
C ASP A 172 -7.96 1.95 -20.58
N PRO A 173 -9.12 1.43 -21.05
CA PRO A 173 -10.24 1.03 -20.20
C PRO A 173 -9.84 0.21 -18.96
N LEU A 174 -8.86 -0.68 -19.12
CA LEU A 174 -8.44 -1.61 -18.09
C LEU A 174 -7.70 -0.86 -16.97
N THR A 175 -6.94 0.16 -17.30
CA THR A 175 -6.24 1.02 -16.35
C THR A 175 -7.25 1.85 -15.53
N LEU A 176 -8.24 2.47 -16.16
CA LEU A 176 -9.29 3.21 -15.43
C LEU A 176 -10.09 2.29 -14.49
N HIS A 177 -10.53 1.13 -14.98
CA HIS A 177 -11.27 0.17 -14.15
C HIS A 177 -10.46 -0.22 -12.90
N ARG A 178 -9.16 -0.52 -13.08
CA ARG A 178 -8.25 -0.85 -11.98
C ARG A 178 -8.16 0.29 -10.98
N ASP A 179 -7.94 1.50 -11.46
CA ASP A 179 -7.72 2.67 -10.63
C ASP A 179 -8.95 3.02 -9.79
N LEU A 180 -10.16 2.92 -10.37
CA LEU A 180 -11.41 3.08 -9.63
C LEU A 180 -11.54 2.03 -8.52
N GLY A 181 -11.26 0.76 -8.82
CA GLY A 181 -11.28 -0.29 -7.79
C GLY A 181 -10.27 -0.04 -6.65
N MET A 182 -9.10 0.54 -6.97
CA MET A 182 -7.98 0.69 -6.04
C MET A 182 -7.96 2.02 -5.29
N TRP A 183 -8.80 2.97 -5.69
CA TRP A 183 -8.69 4.33 -5.21
C TRP A 183 -8.84 4.42 -3.69
N ILE A 184 -8.09 5.33 -3.07
CA ILE A 184 -8.31 5.71 -1.68
C ILE A 184 -8.29 7.21 -1.54
N SER A 185 -9.31 7.76 -0.90
CA SER A 185 -9.36 9.19 -0.60
C SER A 185 -8.35 9.56 0.49
N PRO A 186 -7.83 10.79 0.52
CA PRO A 186 -7.00 11.25 1.62
C PRO A 186 -7.68 11.13 3.00
N ARG A 187 -9.01 11.32 3.03
CA ARG A 187 -9.83 11.20 4.24
C ARG A 187 -9.87 9.75 4.74
N ASP A 188 -10.12 8.82 3.83
CA ASP A 188 -10.23 7.40 4.15
C ASP A 188 -8.87 6.80 4.50
N LEU A 189 -7.79 7.18 3.81
CA LEU A 189 -6.42 6.80 4.18
C LEU A 189 -6.08 7.30 5.58
N THR A 190 -6.40 8.56 5.89
CA THR A 190 -6.18 9.13 7.23
C THR A 190 -6.98 8.38 8.30
N GLN A 191 -8.24 8.06 8.02
CA GLN A 191 -9.07 7.27 8.94
C GLN A 191 -8.45 5.89 9.18
N LEU A 192 -8.05 5.18 8.12
CA LEU A 192 -7.45 3.86 8.22
C LEU A 192 -6.16 3.88 9.03
N THR A 193 -5.29 4.87 8.80
CA THR A 193 -4.05 5.03 9.59
C THR A 193 -4.36 5.29 11.07
N LEU A 194 -5.31 6.16 11.39
CA LEU A 194 -5.74 6.40 12.78
C LEU A 194 -6.27 5.11 13.43
N ARG A 195 -7.14 4.38 12.72
CA ARG A 195 -7.66 3.09 13.18
C ARG A 195 -6.56 2.06 13.39
N ALA A 196 -5.56 2.00 12.52
CA ALA A 196 -4.40 1.14 12.71
C ALA A 196 -3.60 1.51 13.97
N ILE A 197 -3.41 2.80 14.27
CA ILE A 197 -2.70 3.28 15.47
C ILE A 197 -3.49 3.00 16.77
N ASP A 198 -4.81 3.18 16.73
CA ASP A 198 -5.66 3.21 17.92
C ASP A 198 -6.45 1.91 18.16
N ALA A 199 -6.40 0.93 17.24
CA ALA A 199 -7.10 -0.35 17.40
C ALA A 199 -6.77 -1.00 18.75
N PRO A 200 -7.76 -1.47 19.52
CA PRO A 200 -7.53 -2.00 20.86
C PRO A 200 -6.84 -3.36 20.86
N ASP A 201 -7.01 -4.15 19.80
CA ASP A 201 -6.43 -5.49 19.65
C ASP A 201 -6.11 -5.75 18.18
N LEU A 202 -4.94 -6.32 17.93
CA LEU A 202 -4.44 -6.64 16.58
C LEU A 202 -4.17 -8.12 16.39
N ARG A 203 -4.52 -8.97 17.37
CA ARG A 203 -4.25 -10.40 17.29
C ARG A 203 -4.97 -11.03 16.10
N ASP A 204 -4.20 -11.72 15.28
CA ASP A 204 -4.69 -12.55 14.19
C ASP A 204 -5.29 -13.87 14.72
N ARG A 205 -5.67 -14.76 13.80
CA ARG A 205 -6.23 -16.09 14.14
C ARG A 205 -5.27 -16.99 14.93
N TRP A 206 -3.98 -16.65 14.98
CA TRP A 206 -2.94 -17.38 15.71
C TRP A 206 -2.57 -16.70 17.04
N GLY A 207 -3.22 -15.59 17.38
CA GLY A 207 -2.91 -14.82 18.57
C GLY A 207 -1.70 -13.90 18.42
N VAL A 208 -1.16 -13.73 17.22
CA VAL A 208 -0.02 -12.85 16.93
C VAL A 208 -0.54 -11.44 16.63
N PRO A 209 -0.03 -10.36 17.25
CA PRO A 209 -0.51 -8.98 17.04
C PRO A 209 -0.06 -8.41 15.68
N PHE A 210 -0.48 -9.05 14.59
CA PHE A 210 -0.10 -8.76 13.22
C PHE A 210 -1.33 -8.67 12.32
N GLN A 211 -1.43 -7.60 11.54
CA GLN A 211 -2.50 -7.45 10.55
C GLN A 211 -1.94 -6.95 9.23
N VAL A 212 -2.40 -7.53 8.12
CA VAL A 212 -2.23 -6.95 6.78
C VAL A 212 -3.58 -6.53 6.28
N VAL A 213 -3.80 -5.27 5.89
CA VAL A 213 -5.10 -4.76 5.44
C VAL A 213 -4.98 -4.05 4.09
N TYR A 214 -6.04 -4.06 3.28
CA TYR A 214 -6.09 -3.22 2.08
C TYR A 214 -6.45 -1.78 2.43
N GLY A 215 -5.65 -0.85 1.90
CA GLY A 215 -5.88 0.60 1.99
C GLY A 215 -6.58 1.12 0.75
N ILE A 216 -7.89 0.85 0.66
CA ILE A 216 -8.79 1.38 -0.39
C ILE A 216 -10.03 2.02 0.24
N SER A 217 -10.67 2.94 -0.49
CA SER A 217 -11.99 3.49 -0.13
C SER A 217 -13.11 2.44 -0.35
N GLY A 218 -14.37 2.80 -0.09
CA GLY A 218 -15.53 1.92 -0.22
C GLY A 218 -15.95 1.71 -1.68
N ASN A 219 -14.99 1.51 -2.58
CA ASN A 219 -15.20 1.59 -4.02
C ASN A 219 -16.11 0.48 -4.53
N THR A 220 -17.12 0.85 -5.31
CA THR A 220 -18.05 -0.09 -5.94
C THR A 220 -17.34 -1.14 -6.81
N ARG A 221 -16.21 -0.77 -7.44
CA ARG A 221 -15.43 -1.65 -8.34
C ARG A 221 -14.32 -2.44 -7.66
N SER A 222 -14.24 -2.44 -6.33
CA SER A 222 -13.17 -3.14 -5.63
C SER A 222 -13.28 -4.66 -5.76
N THR A 223 -12.13 -5.29 -5.99
CA THR A 223 -11.94 -6.75 -5.91
C THR A 223 -10.96 -7.14 -4.78
N TRP A 224 -10.71 -6.23 -3.84
CA TRP A 224 -9.80 -6.45 -2.72
C TRP A 224 -10.55 -6.33 -1.40
N SER A 225 -10.37 -7.33 -0.55
CA SER A 225 -11.18 -7.47 0.65
C SER A 225 -10.85 -6.41 1.70
N LEU A 226 -11.86 -5.68 2.15
CA LEU A 226 -11.79 -4.80 3.32
C LEU A 226 -12.23 -5.51 4.61
N ALA A 227 -12.44 -6.83 4.59
CA ALA A 227 -13.07 -7.56 5.68
C ALA A 227 -12.34 -7.39 7.02
N ASN A 228 -11.02 -7.56 7.04
CA ASN A 228 -10.24 -7.42 8.27
C ASN A 228 -9.98 -5.96 8.67
N ALA A 229 -9.82 -5.04 7.70
CA ALA A 229 -9.80 -3.61 8.00
C ALA A 229 -11.07 -3.17 8.75
N ARG A 230 -12.23 -3.66 8.32
CA ARG A 230 -13.53 -3.39 8.96
C ARG A 230 -13.65 -4.07 10.33
N THR A 231 -13.37 -5.37 10.40
CA THR A 231 -13.63 -6.17 11.60
C THR A 231 -12.61 -5.99 12.70
N VAL A 232 -11.32 -5.86 12.37
CA VAL A 232 -10.22 -5.73 13.34
C VAL A 232 -9.95 -4.26 13.67
N LEU A 233 -9.86 -3.39 12.66
CA LEU A 233 -9.52 -1.98 12.87
C LEU A 233 -10.74 -1.07 13.07
N GLY A 234 -11.96 -1.54 12.77
CA GLY A 234 -13.14 -0.68 12.77
C GLY A 234 -13.10 0.38 11.66
N TYR A 235 -12.45 0.07 10.53
CA TYR A 235 -12.38 0.95 9.37
C TYR A 235 -13.75 1.04 8.68
N VAL A 236 -14.24 2.25 8.46
CA VAL A 236 -15.51 2.53 7.79
C VAL A 236 -15.24 3.61 6.72
N PRO A 237 -14.81 3.21 5.50
CA PRO A 237 -14.55 4.15 4.43
C PRO A 237 -15.82 4.93 4.10
N ARG A 238 -15.66 6.20 3.75
CA ARG A 238 -16.77 7.13 3.50
C ARG A 238 -16.84 7.59 2.06
N ASP A 239 -15.79 7.36 1.27
CA ASP A 239 -15.77 7.67 -0.15
C ASP A 239 -15.94 6.44 -1.02
N ASP A 240 -16.44 6.65 -2.23
CA ASP A 240 -16.52 5.66 -3.31
C ASP A 240 -16.06 6.35 -4.59
N SER A 241 -15.09 5.76 -5.28
CA SER A 241 -14.59 6.25 -6.56
C SER A 241 -15.70 6.45 -7.62
N GLU A 242 -16.77 5.63 -7.59
CA GLU A 242 -17.86 5.74 -8.58
C GLU A 242 -18.65 7.05 -8.41
N ILE A 243 -18.71 7.58 -7.19
CA ILE A 243 -19.37 8.85 -6.88
C ILE A 243 -18.42 10.02 -7.09
N VAL A 244 -17.18 9.90 -6.60
CA VAL A 244 -16.19 10.98 -6.66
C VAL A 244 -15.80 11.31 -8.10
N TYR A 245 -15.70 10.29 -8.97
CA TYR A 245 -15.29 10.44 -10.37
C TYR A 245 -16.43 10.19 -11.37
N ALA A 246 -17.67 10.43 -10.96
CA ALA A 246 -18.84 10.15 -11.79
C ALA A 246 -18.79 10.89 -13.14
N ASP A 247 -18.30 12.14 -13.15
CA ASP A 247 -18.17 12.95 -14.37
C ASP A 247 -17.08 12.41 -15.30
N GLU A 248 -15.92 12.01 -14.78
CA GLU A 248 -14.84 11.40 -15.55
C GLU A 248 -15.29 10.06 -16.15
N ILE A 249 -15.97 9.23 -15.35
CA ILE A 249 -16.56 7.97 -15.80
C ILE A 249 -17.57 8.22 -16.92
N ARG A 250 -18.46 9.21 -16.75
CA ARG A 250 -19.45 9.60 -17.76
C ARG A 250 -18.77 10.08 -19.04
N ARG A 251 -17.81 11.02 -18.95
CA ARG A 251 -17.06 11.51 -20.13
C ARG A 251 -16.43 10.35 -20.87
N TRP A 252 -15.78 9.44 -20.13
CA TRP A 252 -15.11 8.29 -20.72
C TRP A 252 -16.08 7.31 -21.40
N ILE A 253 -17.29 7.09 -20.86
CA ILE A 253 -18.31 6.21 -21.46
C ILE A 253 -18.99 6.87 -22.67
N VAL A 254 -19.27 8.17 -22.61
CA VAL A 254 -20.18 8.86 -23.55
C VAL A 254 -19.44 9.62 -24.67
N GLU A 255 -18.19 10.04 -24.45
CA GLU A 255 -17.44 10.77 -25.48
C GLU A 255 -16.99 9.85 -26.62
N PRO A 256 -17.22 10.22 -27.89
CA PRO A 256 -16.97 9.38 -29.05
C PRO A 256 -15.47 9.33 -29.40
N GLN A 257 -14.66 8.68 -28.58
CA GLN A 257 -13.31 8.24 -28.98
C GLN A 257 -13.29 6.80 -29.54
N ARG A 258 -14.46 6.17 -29.74
CA ARG A 258 -14.57 4.77 -30.19
C ARG A 258 -14.87 4.59 -31.68
N GLY A 259 -14.01 5.16 -32.52
CA GLY A 259 -13.88 4.74 -33.92
C GLY A 259 -12.85 3.63 -34.15
N ALA A 260 -11.88 3.44 -33.26
CA ALA A 260 -10.64 2.70 -33.59
C ALA A 260 -10.37 1.40 -32.81
N MET A 261 -11.06 1.10 -31.71
CA MET A 261 -10.65 -0.03 -30.83
C MET A 261 -11.44 -1.33 -30.98
N VAL A 262 -12.62 -1.33 -31.61
CA VAL A 262 -13.41 -2.57 -31.78
C VAL A 262 -12.91 -3.42 -32.98
N SER A 263 -12.00 -2.90 -33.82
CA SER A 263 -11.49 -3.62 -34.99
C SER A 263 -10.27 -4.53 -34.73
N ALA A 264 -9.63 -4.44 -33.57
CA ALA A 264 -8.42 -5.22 -33.27
C ALA A 264 -8.73 -6.65 -32.78
N GLU A 265 -9.80 -6.84 -32.00
CA GLU A 265 -10.20 -8.18 -31.53
C GLU A 265 -10.81 -9.04 -32.64
N ALA A 266 -11.35 -8.42 -33.70
CA ALA A 266 -11.88 -9.15 -34.86
C ALA A 266 -10.79 -9.73 -35.80
N ARG A 267 -9.51 -9.37 -35.62
CA ARG A 267 -8.42 -9.80 -36.53
C ARG A 267 -7.36 -10.70 -35.88
N GLY A 268 -7.38 -10.91 -34.56
CA GLY A 268 -6.38 -11.72 -33.85
C GLY A 268 -6.70 -13.22 -33.71
N GLY A 269 -7.91 -13.66 -34.08
CA GLY A 269 -8.40 -15.02 -33.80
C GLY A 269 -8.01 -16.12 -34.79
N LEU A 270 -7.24 -15.84 -35.84
CA LEU A 270 -6.89 -16.84 -36.86
C LEU A 270 -5.39 -16.84 -37.15
N GLY A 271 -4.69 -17.76 -36.47
CA GLY A 271 -3.53 -18.46 -37.04
C GLY A 271 -2.16 -18.04 -36.51
N ARG A 272 -1.57 -18.91 -35.67
CA ARG A 272 -0.47 -19.77 -36.12
C ARG A 272 -0.16 -20.85 -35.07
N ARG A 273 -0.45 -22.10 -35.44
CA ARG A 273 0.36 -23.26 -35.05
C ARG A 273 1.74 -23.08 -35.71
N VAL A 274 2.82 -23.16 -34.93
CA VAL A 274 3.88 -24.19 -34.99
C VAL A 274 4.52 -24.22 -33.62
#